data_AF-A0A084B0X4-F1
#
_entry.id   AF-A0A084B0X4-F1
#
_cell.length_a   1.000
_cell.length_b   1.000
_cell.length_c   1.000
_cell.angle_alpha   90.00
_cell.angle_beta   90.00
_cell.angle_gamma   90.00
#
_symmetry.space_group_name_H-M   'P 1'
#
loop_
_entity.id
_entity.type
_entity.pdbx_description
1 polymer ?
#
loop_
_entity_poly.entity_id
_entity_poly.type
_entity_poly.pdbx_seq_one_letter_code
_entity_poly.pdbx_strand_id
1 'polypeptide(L)'
;MGVDILKETSLSQPEENGDGLGEFEGRMFQFFATRTASELDGDFEDDFWRKVVLQVSQRVPFVRHAVLALTCLHTIHCMKQPTFPAILPADPIDLRQQATYHYSRAIQLLNHHISTNRWASLEETLLCCVLCIRFEWVAGNRTAALVHLRSSLQILREWQALPPSTSPAPTSFWSPGGYLIRFTISPLYVRIALEASMFADVEEAVPVPLKPPSPLGSQPFASLSEARDSLYEILGDEYLFRHQGTSQKKKPGRHGKLSAIERFNHWSLCAAALLLKFDDQDRESTPPVIVLRIWLKIVRIMLEAKGRNDECIFDRYSDDFSAAVDLASIMYSLKTSSFTADTSIVAVLYYVAAKCRHPTTRRRAIALLERCPRQEGIWNSATAARLATYIVEQEEEAAGQPVYTEADVPRAARMSGWDLRGQSQGVFNFQVQSEGTESTCSSKKDLGPRRISMPPRVE
;
A
#
# COMPACT_ATOMS: atom_id res chain seq x y z
N MET A 1 -6.86 45.44 21.81
CA MET A 1 -5.50 45.91 21.50
C MET A 1 -4.72 44.71 21.02
N GLY A 2 -4.62 44.56 19.70
CA GLY A 2 -3.79 43.55 19.06
C GLY A 2 -2.32 43.97 19.11
N VAL A 3 -1.44 42.98 19.16
CA VAL A 3 -0.02 43.17 18.90
C VAL A 3 0.45 42.04 18.00
N ASP A 4 0.76 42.44 16.77
CA ASP A 4 1.41 41.67 15.73
C ASP A 4 2.74 41.09 16.20
N ILE A 5 2.94 39.79 15.97
CA ILE A 5 4.28 39.18 15.86
C ILE A 5 4.27 38.27 14.64
N LEU A 6 4.27 38.89 13.47
CA LEU A 6 4.80 38.31 12.24
C LEU A 6 5.93 39.22 11.80
N LYS A 7 7.19 38.84 12.08
CA LYS A 7 8.34 39.27 11.29
C LYS A 7 9.51 38.30 11.44
N GLU A 8 9.97 37.88 10.26
CA GLU A 8 11.34 37.48 9.94
C GLU A 8 11.83 36.11 10.46
N THR A 9 11.47 35.07 9.70
CA THR A 9 12.42 34.01 9.38
C THR A 9 12.76 34.12 7.89
N SER A 10 14.02 34.41 7.63
CA SER A 10 14.67 34.60 6.34
C SER A 10 14.31 33.50 5.34
N LEU A 11 13.69 33.91 4.24
CA LEU A 11 13.63 33.17 2.99
C LEU A 11 15.06 32.89 2.52
N SER A 12 15.46 31.62 2.56
CA SER A 12 16.59 31.15 1.77
C SER A 12 16.30 31.43 0.30
N GLN A 13 17.24 32.13 -0.35
CA GLN A 13 17.11 32.67 -1.71
C GLN A 13 16.58 31.64 -2.72
N PRO A 14 15.71 32.05 -3.66
CA PRO A 14 15.34 31.21 -4.78
C PRO A 14 16.54 31.16 -5.74
N GLU A 15 16.97 29.95 -6.12
CA GLU A 15 17.80 29.79 -7.31
C GLU A 15 16.97 30.31 -8.50
N GLU A 16 17.35 31.47 -9.05
CA GLU A 16 16.75 32.07 -10.23
C GLU A 16 16.90 31.09 -11.42
N ASN A 17 15.83 30.35 -11.72
CA ASN A 17 15.64 29.64 -12.97
C ASN A 17 14.15 29.64 -13.33
N GLY A 18 13.74 30.62 -14.13
CA GLY A 18 12.53 30.63 -14.97
C GLY A 18 11.18 30.60 -14.23
N ASP A 19 10.44 31.70 -14.30
CA ASP A 19 9.09 31.90 -13.72
C ASP A 19 8.10 30.73 -13.91
N GLY A 20 8.26 29.90 -14.94
CA GLY A 20 7.39 28.74 -15.20
C GLY A 20 7.58 27.51 -14.30
N LEU A 21 8.78 27.29 -13.73
CA LEU A 21 9.01 26.13 -12.83
C LEU A 21 8.28 26.33 -11.49
N GLY A 22 8.33 27.54 -10.93
CA GLY A 22 7.61 27.88 -9.70
C GLY A 22 6.09 27.77 -9.85
N GLU A 23 5.54 28.20 -10.98
CA GLU A 23 4.11 28.07 -11.28
C GLU A 23 3.66 26.60 -11.43
N PHE A 24 4.47 25.76 -12.09
CA PHE A 24 4.19 24.34 -12.21
C PHE A 24 4.19 23.65 -10.84
N GLU A 25 5.25 23.83 -10.06
CA GLU A 25 5.34 23.25 -8.72
C GLU A 25 4.18 23.71 -7.83
N GLY A 26 3.83 25.00 -7.88
CA GLY A 26 2.69 25.55 -7.16
C GLY A 26 1.36 24.88 -7.52
N ARG A 27 1.08 24.69 -8.82
CA ARG A 27 -0.13 23.99 -9.29
C ARG A 27 -0.18 22.54 -8.85
N MET A 28 0.92 21.80 -8.99
CA MET A 28 0.97 20.40 -8.56
C MET A 28 0.84 20.26 -7.05
N PHE A 29 1.45 21.17 -6.28
CA PHE A 29 1.29 21.19 -4.83
C PHE A 29 -0.15 21.50 -4.41
N GLN A 30 -0.81 22.45 -5.08
CA GLN A 30 -2.23 22.73 -4.86
C GLN A 30 -3.11 21.54 -5.22
N PHE A 31 -2.82 20.84 -6.33
CA PHE A 31 -3.53 19.62 -6.72
C PHE A 31 -3.35 18.53 -5.67
N PHE A 32 -2.16 18.40 -5.09
CA PHE A 32 -1.93 17.49 -3.98
C PHE A 32 -2.81 17.82 -2.77
N ALA A 33 -2.77 19.08 -2.32
CA ALA A 33 -3.49 19.54 -1.14
C ALA A 33 -5.02 19.45 -1.29
N THR A 34 -5.54 19.66 -2.51
CA THR A 34 -6.99 19.70 -2.76
C THR A 34 -7.58 18.36 -3.18
N ARG A 35 -6.77 17.43 -3.71
CA ARG A 35 -7.27 16.18 -4.28
C ARG A 35 -6.40 14.95 -4.00
N THR A 36 -5.12 14.96 -4.35
CA THR A 36 -4.29 13.74 -4.21
C THR A 36 -4.24 13.23 -2.78
N ALA A 37 -4.10 14.13 -1.80
CA ALA A 37 -4.05 13.75 -0.39
C ALA A 37 -5.34 13.06 0.08
N SER A 38 -6.51 13.58 -0.29
CA SER A 38 -7.80 12.98 0.08
C SER A 38 -8.08 11.66 -0.62
N GLU A 39 -7.62 11.49 -1.87
CA GLU A 39 -7.75 10.21 -2.58
C GLU A 39 -6.83 9.16 -1.95
N LEU A 40 -5.60 9.53 -1.59
CA LEU A 40 -4.64 8.65 -0.92
C LEU A 40 -5.08 8.17 0.47
N ASP A 41 -5.82 8.98 1.24
CA ASP A 41 -6.42 8.54 2.52
C ASP A 41 -7.42 7.40 2.32
N GLY A 42 -8.06 7.32 1.16
CA GLY A 42 -8.95 6.23 0.77
C GLY A 42 -10.30 6.27 1.48
N ASP A 43 -10.81 5.09 1.83
CA ASP A 43 -12.16 4.92 2.41
C ASP A 43 -12.18 5.24 3.92
N PHE A 44 -11.03 5.35 4.58
CA PHE A 44 -10.92 5.62 6.01
C PHE A 44 -10.37 7.04 6.25
N GLU A 45 -10.89 7.72 7.27
CA GLU A 45 -10.43 9.07 7.63
C GLU A 45 -9.07 9.00 8.35
N ASP A 46 -8.00 8.87 7.57
CA ASP A 46 -6.63 9.04 8.04
C ASP A 46 -6.19 10.50 7.83
N ASP A 47 -5.56 11.12 8.83
CA ASP A 47 -5.05 12.50 8.72
C ASP A 47 -3.63 12.56 8.10
N PHE A 48 -3.08 11.42 7.72
CA PHE A 48 -1.67 11.29 7.37
C PHE A 48 -1.30 12.06 6.10
N TRP A 49 -2.01 11.86 5.00
CA TRP A 49 -1.67 12.51 3.73
C TRP A 49 -2.02 14.00 3.75
N ARG A 50 -3.20 14.32 4.29
CA ARG A 50 -3.73 15.69 4.35
C ARG A 50 -3.00 16.60 5.33
N LYS A 51 -2.51 16.08 6.46
CA LYS A 51 -1.82 16.88 7.49
C LYS A 51 -0.33 16.63 7.52
N VAL A 52 0.10 15.39 7.79
CA VAL A 52 1.53 15.08 8.04
C VAL A 52 2.36 15.29 6.77
N VAL A 53 2.01 14.63 5.66
CA VAL A 53 2.77 14.72 4.40
C VAL A 53 2.76 16.15 3.86
N LEU A 54 1.61 16.83 3.93
CA LEU A 54 1.49 18.22 3.50
C LEU A 54 2.39 19.17 4.31
N GLN A 55 2.39 19.07 5.64
CA GLN A 55 3.22 19.93 6.49
C GLN A 55 4.72 19.67 6.30
N VAL A 56 5.13 18.40 6.19
CA VAL A 56 6.54 18.05 6.00
C VAL A 56 7.03 18.45 4.61
N SER A 57 6.23 18.27 3.56
CA SER A 57 6.60 18.67 2.19
C SER A 57 6.77 20.19 2.02
N GLN A 58 6.13 21.01 2.84
CA GLN A 58 6.38 22.46 2.85
C GLN A 58 7.76 22.81 3.40
N ARG A 59 8.33 22.00 4.29
CA ARG A 59 9.60 22.31 4.99
C ARG A 59 10.79 21.57 4.42
N VAL A 60 10.58 20.34 3.96
CA VAL A 60 11.66 19.40 3.61
C VAL A 60 11.73 19.23 2.09
N PRO A 61 12.82 19.69 1.43
CA PRO A 61 12.89 19.71 -0.04
C PRO A 61 12.76 18.34 -0.71
N PHE A 62 13.39 17.30 -0.17
CA PHE A 62 13.28 15.96 -0.76
C PHE A 62 11.87 15.36 -0.65
N VAL A 63 11.17 15.63 0.46
CA VAL A 63 9.76 15.24 0.63
C VAL A 63 8.87 16.02 -0.34
N ARG A 64 9.14 17.33 -0.53
CA ARG A 64 8.42 18.16 -1.52
C ARG A 64 8.50 17.58 -2.92
N HIS A 65 9.71 17.29 -3.38
CA HIS A 65 9.90 16.72 -4.71
C HIS A 65 9.27 15.33 -4.85
N ALA A 66 9.29 14.49 -3.82
CA ALA A 66 8.60 13.21 -3.84
C ALA A 66 7.06 13.37 -3.94
N VAL A 67 6.49 14.35 -3.24
CA VAL A 67 5.06 14.71 -3.35
C VAL A 67 4.71 15.21 -4.74
N LEU A 68 5.51 16.12 -5.32
CA LEU A 68 5.30 16.63 -6.68
C LEU A 68 5.34 15.50 -7.70
N ALA A 69 6.30 14.58 -7.57
CA ALA A 69 6.43 13.43 -8.45
C ALA A 69 5.21 12.50 -8.40
N LEU A 70 4.75 12.15 -7.19
CA LEU A 70 3.55 11.33 -7.00
C LEU A 70 2.30 12.03 -7.51
N THR A 71 2.20 13.35 -7.32
CA THR A 71 1.08 14.16 -7.81
C THR A 71 1.02 14.15 -9.32
N CYS A 72 2.15 14.27 -10.01
CA CYS A 72 2.19 14.16 -11.48
C CYS A 72 1.62 12.82 -11.98
N LEU A 73 1.99 11.71 -11.33
CA LEU A 73 1.43 10.39 -11.67
C LEU A 73 -0.06 10.28 -11.36
N HIS A 74 -0.50 10.83 -10.22
CA HIS A 74 -1.92 10.86 -9.88
C HIS A 74 -2.72 11.69 -10.89
N THR A 75 -2.20 12.84 -11.33
CA THR A 75 -2.84 13.67 -12.36
C THR A 75 -3.03 12.89 -13.66
N ILE A 76 -2.02 12.12 -14.10
CA ILE A 76 -2.13 11.23 -15.27
C ILE A 76 -3.21 10.16 -15.05
N HIS A 77 -3.31 9.58 -13.85
CA HIS A 77 -4.37 8.63 -13.51
C HIS A 77 -5.75 9.29 -13.59
N CYS A 78 -5.92 10.49 -13.03
CA CYS A 78 -7.17 11.22 -13.10
C CYS A 78 -7.58 11.55 -14.55
N MET A 79 -6.64 11.91 -15.42
CA MET A 79 -6.92 12.19 -16.84
C MET A 79 -7.54 11.01 -17.60
N LYS A 80 -7.34 9.77 -17.13
CA LYS A 80 -7.98 8.58 -17.70
C LYS A 80 -9.44 8.40 -17.25
N GLN A 81 -9.88 9.15 -16.23
CA GLN A 81 -11.23 9.03 -15.70
C GLN A 81 -12.21 9.92 -16.49
N PRO A 82 -13.41 9.42 -16.83
CA PRO A 82 -14.40 10.18 -17.61
C PRO A 82 -14.86 11.48 -16.93
N THR A 83 -14.76 11.55 -15.61
CA THR A 83 -15.22 12.68 -14.78
C THR A 83 -14.19 13.78 -14.64
N PHE A 84 -12.98 13.60 -15.16
CA PHE A 84 -11.90 14.58 -14.96
C PHE A 84 -12.06 15.78 -15.90
N PRO A 85 -11.98 17.02 -15.38
CA PRO A 85 -12.07 18.20 -16.22
C PRO A 85 -10.93 18.21 -17.24
N ALA A 86 -11.24 18.37 -18.53
CA ALA A 86 -10.26 18.47 -19.62
C ALA A 86 -9.37 19.74 -19.56
N ILE A 87 -9.46 20.52 -18.47
CA ILE A 87 -8.95 21.88 -18.35
C ILE A 87 -7.50 21.92 -17.84
N LEU A 88 -6.91 20.82 -17.35
CA LEU A 88 -5.48 20.84 -17.00
C LEU A 88 -4.63 20.88 -18.29
N PRO A 89 -3.86 21.96 -18.53
CA PRO A 89 -3.14 22.18 -19.79
C PRO A 89 -1.77 21.52 -19.77
N ALA A 90 -1.68 20.27 -19.31
CA ALA A 90 -0.42 19.53 -19.24
C ALA A 90 -0.53 18.24 -20.06
N ASP A 91 0.35 18.10 -21.05
CA ASP A 91 0.48 16.86 -21.81
C ASP A 91 0.85 15.71 -20.84
N PRO A 92 0.17 14.55 -20.89
CA PRO A 92 0.55 13.37 -20.11
C PRO A 92 2.03 12.97 -20.25
N ILE A 93 2.65 13.21 -21.42
CA ILE A 93 4.07 12.96 -21.66
C ILE A 93 4.91 13.91 -20.81
N ASP A 94 4.60 15.21 -20.83
CA ASP A 94 5.30 16.22 -20.04
C ASP A 94 5.15 15.94 -18.55
N LEU A 95 3.95 15.58 -18.08
CA LEU A 95 3.72 15.19 -16.68
C LEU A 95 4.56 13.98 -16.28
N ARG A 96 4.75 13.00 -17.16
CA ARG A 96 5.58 11.82 -16.87
C ARG A 96 7.06 12.19 -16.79
N GLN A 97 7.52 13.11 -17.65
CA GLN A 97 8.88 13.65 -17.58
C GLN A 97 9.09 14.42 -16.27
N GLN A 98 8.14 15.29 -15.89
CA GLN A 98 8.17 16.03 -14.63
C GLN A 98 8.13 15.10 -13.41
N ALA A 99 7.31 14.06 -13.45
CA ALA A 99 7.26 13.02 -12.41
C ALA A 99 8.64 12.39 -12.21
N THR A 100 9.30 12.01 -13.30
CA THR A 100 10.64 11.40 -13.29
C THR A 100 11.71 12.38 -12.80
N TYR A 101 11.64 13.65 -13.22
CA TYR A 101 12.54 14.71 -12.80
C TYR A 101 12.48 14.93 -11.29
N HIS A 102 11.29 15.21 -10.74
CA HIS A 102 11.12 15.45 -9.32
C HIS A 102 11.44 14.22 -8.48
N TYR A 103 11.08 13.02 -8.95
CA TYR A 103 11.45 11.78 -8.26
C TYR A 103 12.98 11.60 -8.17
N SER A 104 13.68 11.86 -9.29
CA SER A 104 15.14 11.83 -9.35
C SER A 104 15.76 12.83 -8.38
N ARG A 105 15.21 14.05 -8.34
CA ARG A 105 15.67 15.13 -7.45
C ARG A 105 15.44 14.78 -5.99
N ALA A 106 14.30 14.17 -5.65
CA ALA A 106 14.00 13.69 -4.30
C ALA A 106 15.04 12.68 -3.82
N ILE A 107 15.37 11.66 -4.63
CA ILE A 107 16.40 10.66 -4.28
C ILE A 107 17.78 11.30 -4.10
N GLN A 108 18.18 12.23 -4.98
CA GLN A 108 19.47 12.91 -4.88
C GLN A 108 19.59 13.69 -3.56
N LEU A 109 18.57 14.47 -3.23
CA LEU A 109 18.52 15.26 -2.00
C LEU A 109 18.44 14.37 -0.76
N LEU A 110 17.67 13.28 -0.81
CA LEU A 110 17.60 12.29 0.27
C LEU A 110 18.94 11.62 0.52
N ASN A 111 19.64 11.17 -0.52
CA ASN A 111 20.95 10.55 -0.39
C ASN A 111 22.00 11.52 0.19
N HIS A 112 21.95 12.80 -0.20
CA HIS A 112 22.77 13.84 0.41
C HIS A 112 22.43 14.07 1.88
N HIS A 113 21.14 14.08 2.24
CA HIS A 113 20.68 14.19 3.62
C HIS A 113 21.18 13.02 4.48
N ILE A 114 21.03 11.78 4.01
CA ILE A 114 21.46 10.58 4.74
C ILE A 114 22.98 10.57 4.97
N SER A 115 23.77 10.98 3.97
CA SER A 115 25.24 10.99 4.09
C SER A 115 25.77 12.06 5.05
N THR A 116 25.05 13.18 5.17
CA THR A 116 25.45 14.33 6.01
C THR A 116 24.92 14.23 7.43
N ASN A 117 23.65 13.86 7.60
CA ASN A 117 22.93 14.00 8.87
C ASN A 117 22.70 12.67 9.62
N ARG A 118 23.07 11.53 9.03
CA ARG A 118 22.91 10.17 9.61
C ARG A 118 21.51 9.93 10.18
N TRP A 119 21.36 9.95 11.51
CA TRP A 119 20.14 9.64 12.26
C TRP A 119 19.25 10.85 12.53
N ALA A 120 19.71 12.08 12.27
CA ALA A 120 18.89 13.27 12.44
C ALA A 120 17.77 13.30 11.39
N SER A 121 16.58 13.78 11.78
CA SER A 121 15.40 13.85 10.90
C SER A 121 15.01 12.51 10.26
N LEU A 122 15.13 11.42 11.02
CA LEU A 122 14.83 10.07 10.53
C LEU A 122 13.37 9.94 10.06
N GLU A 123 12.43 10.60 10.73
CA GLU A 123 11.02 10.62 10.34
C GLU A 123 10.80 11.18 8.93
N GLU A 124 11.57 12.19 8.53
CA GLU A 124 11.50 12.79 7.19
C GLU A 124 12.07 11.82 6.15
N THR A 125 13.19 11.17 6.48
CA THR A 125 13.81 10.13 5.67
C THR A 125 12.84 8.97 5.41
N LEU A 126 12.22 8.45 6.47
CA LEU A 126 11.25 7.36 6.37
C LEU A 126 9.98 7.80 5.63
N LEU A 127 9.50 9.02 5.86
CA LEU A 127 8.37 9.57 5.12
C LEU A 127 8.65 9.67 3.61
N CYS A 128 9.85 10.13 3.25
CA CYS A 128 10.29 10.16 1.85
C CYS A 128 10.36 8.74 1.27
N CYS A 129 10.87 7.76 2.01
CA CYS A 129 10.87 6.36 1.58
C CYS A 129 9.44 5.84 1.32
N VAL A 130 8.46 6.17 2.17
CA VAL A 130 7.04 5.84 1.93
C VAL A 130 6.56 6.45 0.61
N LEU A 131 6.85 7.73 0.35
CA LEU A 131 6.50 8.39 -0.91
C LEU A 131 7.20 7.74 -2.12
N CYS A 132 8.46 7.36 -2.00
CA CYS A 132 9.21 6.67 -3.06
C CYS A 132 8.62 5.28 -3.35
N ILE A 133 8.23 4.52 -2.33
CA ILE A 133 7.55 3.22 -2.50
C ILE A 133 6.24 3.42 -3.27
N ARG A 134 5.42 4.39 -2.88
CA ARG A 134 4.16 4.70 -3.55
C ARG A 134 4.38 5.14 -5.00
N PHE A 135 5.36 6.02 -5.24
CA PHE A 135 5.73 6.43 -6.60
C PHE A 135 6.09 5.22 -7.48
N GLU A 136 6.98 4.34 -7.01
CA GLU A 136 7.43 3.19 -7.79
C GLU A 136 6.30 2.18 -8.02
N TRP A 137 5.37 2.00 -7.06
CA TRP A 137 4.18 1.16 -7.26
C TRP A 137 3.25 1.72 -8.33
N VAL A 138 2.97 3.02 -8.30
CA VAL A 138 2.12 3.68 -9.30
C VAL A 138 2.81 3.68 -10.68
N ALA A 139 4.13 3.82 -10.71
CA ALA A 139 4.93 3.72 -11.93
C ALA A 139 5.06 2.28 -12.46
N GLY A 140 4.63 1.25 -11.70
CA GLY A 140 4.74 -0.16 -12.06
C GLY A 140 6.10 -0.81 -11.76
N ASN A 141 7.04 -0.08 -11.17
CA ASN A 141 8.41 -0.50 -10.87
C ASN A 141 8.53 -1.22 -9.52
N ARG A 142 7.96 -2.42 -9.42
CA ARG A 142 7.90 -3.17 -8.15
C ARG A 142 9.24 -3.48 -7.54
N THR A 143 10.23 -3.86 -8.36
CA THR A 143 11.57 -4.18 -7.88
C THR A 143 12.20 -2.98 -7.18
N ALA A 144 12.03 -1.77 -7.71
CA ALA A 144 12.52 -0.56 -7.09
C ALA A 144 11.76 -0.22 -5.80
N ALA A 145 10.44 -0.39 -5.80
CA ALA A 145 9.62 -0.22 -4.59
C ALA A 145 10.05 -1.18 -3.46
N LEU A 146 10.32 -2.45 -3.78
CA LEU A 146 10.82 -3.43 -2.83
C LEU A 146 12.21 -3.08 -2.30
N VAL A 147 13.08 -2.50 -3.12
CA VAL A 147 14.38 -1.98 -2.67
C VAL A 147 14.18 -0.86 -1.64
N HIS A 148 13.30 0.11 -1.90
CA HIS A 148 12.99 1.17 -0.93
C HIS A 148 12.39 0.64 0.35
N LEU A 149 11.47 -0.32 0.24
CA LEU A 149 10.88 -1.00 1.41
C LEU A 149 11.97 -1.70 2.23
N ARG A 150 12.79 -2.55 1.62
CA ARG A 150 13.90 -3.24 2.29
C ARG A 150 14.84 -2.29 3.01
N SER A 151 15.30 -1.25 2.31
CA SER A 151 16.23 -0.28 2.87
C SER A 151 15.62 0.47 4.06
N SER A 152 14.37 0.93 3.94
CA SER A 152 13.71 1.65 5.03
C SER A 152 13.38 0.77 6.23
N LEU A 153 12.99 -0.50 6.02
CA LEU A 153 12.83 -1.47 7.10
C LEU A 153 14.15 -1.78 7.80
N GLN A 154 15.27 -1.84 7.06
CA GLN A 154 16.59 -1.99 7.67
C GLN A 154 16.95 -0.79 8.54
N ILE A 155 16.74 0.44 8.06
CA ILE A 155 16.97 1.66 8.84
C ILE A 155 16.14 1.65 10.12
N LEU A 156 14.87 1.24 10.04
CA LEU A 156 14.00 1.07 11.22
C LEU A 156 14.55 0.04 12.21
N ARG A 157 15.02 -1.12 11.74
CA ARG A 157 15.62 -2.16 12.62
C ARG A 157 16.86 -1.62 13.34
N GLU A 158 17.73 -0.92 12.61
CA GLU A 158 18.95 -0.34 13.16
C GLU A 158 18.61 0.74 14.20
N TRP A 159 17.63 1.61 13.93
CA TRP A 159 17.15 2.62 14.89
C TRP A 159 16.59 1.98 16.17
N GLN A 160 15.82 0.91 16.03
CA GLN A 160 15.25 0.16 17.16
C GLN A 160 16.30 -0.51 18.04
N ALA A 161 17.45 -0.87 17.48
CA ALA A 161 18.53 -1.55 18.17
C ALA A 161 19.46 -0.59 18.94
N LEU A 162 19.34 0.73 18.73
CA LEU A 162 20.19 1.71 19.40
C LEU A 162 19.93 1.74 20.91
N PRO A 163 20.97 1.84 21.75
CA PRO A 163 20.79 1.82 23.20
C PRO A 163 19.99 3.05 23.68
N PRO A 164 19.17 2.92 24.73
CA PRO A 164 18.40 4.05 25.27
C PRO A 164 19.30 5.22 25.73
N SER A 165 20.51 4.91 26.20
CA SER A 165 21.54 5.85 26.64
C SER A 165 22.31 6.52 25.49
N THR A 166 22.27 5.93 24.30
CA THR A 166 22.91 6.40 23.07
C THR A 166 21.87 6.84 22.05
N SER A 167 20.65 7.20 22.50
CA SER A 167 19.63 7.80 21.66
C SER A 167 20.31 8.86 20.80
N PRO A 168 20.42 8.69 19.47
CA PRO A 168 20.99 9.75 18.68
C PRO A 168 20.11 10.97 18.87
N ALA A 169 20.80 12.07 19.10
CA ALA A 169 20.37 13.46 19.08
C ALA A 169 19.15 13.79 18.21
N PRO A 170 18.63 15.01 18.41
CA PRO A 170 17.31 15.25 18.97
C PRO A 170 16.23 14.62 18.10
N THR A 171 15.25 13.96 18.70
CA THR A 171 13.97 13.81 18.03
C THR A 171 13.54 15.18 17.54
N SER A 172 13.12 15.33 16.28
CA SER A 172 12.73 16.66 15.81
C SER A 172 11.68 17.22 16.75
N PHE A 173 11.59 18.55 16.83
CA PHE A 173 10.59 19.23 17.63
C PHE A 173 9.16 18.66 17.41
N TRP A 174 8.90 18.09 16.24
CA TRP A 174 7.59 17.55 15.83
C TRP A 174 7.41 16.04 16.09
N SER A 175 8.46 15.34 16.51
CA SER A 175 8.40 13.91 16.85
C SER A 175 9.09 13.57 18.19
N PRO A 176 8.80 14.27 19.31
CA PRO A 176 9.45 13.99 20.60
C PRO A 176 9.46 12.50 20.95
N GLY A 177 10.62 11.95 21.34
CA GLY A 177 10.77 10.52 21.64
C GLY A 177 10.56 9.56 20.45
N GLY A 178 10.52 10.08 19.22
CA GLY A 178 10.20 9.32 18.00
C GLY A 178 8.71 9.02 17.87
N TYR A 179 7.82 9.84 18.45
CA TYR A 179 6.37 9.61 18.47
C TYR A 179 5.80 9.39 17.06
N LEU A 180 6.15 10.25 16.09
CA LEU A 180 5.68 10.11 14.71
C LEU A 180 6.13 8.78 14.07
N ILE A 181 7.35 8.36 14.38
CA ILE A 181 7.89 7.08 13.90
C ILE A 181 7.11 5.92 14.52
N ARG A 182 6.92 5.93 15.84
CA ARG A 182 6.32 4.82 16.59
C ARG A 182 4.82 4.64 16.29
N PHE A 183 4.07 5.73 16.18
CA PHE A 183 2.60 5.69 16.14
C PHE A 183 2.00 5.99 14.77
N THR A 184 2.77 6.53 13.83
CA THR A 184 2.24 6.85 12.48
C THR A 184 3.02 6.11 11.39
N ILE A 185 4.33 6.30 11.33
CA ILE A 185 5.15 5.74 10.24
C ILE A 185 5.31 4.21 10.37
N SER A 186 5.58 3.70 11.58
CA SER A 186 5.76 2.25 11.78
C SER A 186 4.52 1.43 11.42
N PRO A 187 3.29 1.80 11.83
CA PRO A 187 2.07 1.14 11.36
C PRO A 187 1.87 1.23 9.84
N LEU A 188 2.23 2.35 9.21
CA LEU A 188 2.20 2.48 7.74
C LEU A 188 3.12 1.49 7.05
N TYR A 189 4.32 1.25 7.58
CA TYR A 189 5.22 0.23 7.04
C TYR A 189 4.69 -1.19 7.18
N VAL A 190 3.95 -1.49 8.26
CA VAL A 190 3.26 -2.78 8.41
C VAL A 190 2.22 -2.95 7.30
N ARG A 191 1.39 -1.93 7.05
CA ARG A 191 0.41 -1.94 5.95
C ARG A 191 1.07 -2.14 4.59
N ILE A 192 2.09 -1.32 4.28
CA ILE A 192 2.87 -1.40 3.03
C ILE A 192 3.50 -2.78 2.83
N ALA A 193 4.05 -3.38 3.88
CA ALA A 193 4.64 -4.71 3.78
C ALA A 193 3.59 -5.82 3.61
N LEU A 194 2.43 -5.71 4.28
CA LEU A 194 1.31 -6.61 4.07
C LEU A 194 0.81 -6.52 2.62
N GLU A 195 0.60 -5.31 2.11
CA GLU A 195 0.25 -5.04 0.71
C GLU A 195 1.22 -5.75 -0.25
N ALA A 196 2.53 -5.58 -0.03
CA ALA A 196 3.56 -6.22 -0.84
C ALA A 196 3.52 -7.77 -0.77
N SER A 197 3.28 -8.32 0.43
CA SER A 197 3.20 -9.77 0.66
C SER A 197 1.97 -10.44 0.06
N MET A 198 0.89 -9.67 -0.19
CA MET A 198 -0.32 -10.20 -0.82
C MET A 198 -0.17 -10.35 -2.35
N PHE A 199 0.72 -9.58 -2.98
CA PHE A 199 0.91 -9.58 -4.42
C PHE A 199 1.96 -10.60 -4.88
N ALA A 200 3.04 -10.72 -4.11
CA ALA A 200 4.14 -11.61 -4.39
C ALA A 200 4.52 -12.28 -3.06
N ASP A 201 5.02 -13.52 -3.12
CA ASP A 201 5.62 -14.23 -1.96
C ASP A 201 6.91 -13.51 -1.51
N VAL A 202 6.79 -12.24 -1.15
CA VAL A 202 7.85 -11.38 -0.67
C VAL A 202 7.84 -11.53 0.85
N GLU A 203 8.73 -12.37 1.33
CA GLU A 203 9.01 -12.50 2.76
C GLU A 203 9.86 -11.30 3.23
N GLU A 204 9.28 -10.10 3.26
CA GLU A 204 9.93 -8.97 3.93
C GLU A 204 9.76 -9.09 5.44
N ALA A 205 10.87 -9.36 6.15
CA ALA A 205 10.87 -9.41 7.61
C ALA A 205 10.71 -8.00 8.21
N VAL A 206 9.49 -7.50 8.39
CA VAL A 206 9.30 -6.19 9.02
C VAL A 206 9.85 -6.20 10.47
N PRO A 207 10.56 -5.16 10.95
CA PRO A 207 10.87 -5.00 12.36
C PRO A 207 9.64 -5.18 13.23
N VAL A 208 9.82 -5.77 14.41
CA VAL A 208 8.74 -5.90 15.39
C VAL A 208 8.14 -4.51 15.65
N PRO A 209 6.80 -4.35 15.66
CA PRO A 209 6.19 -3.05 15.83
C PRO A 209 6.62 -2.40 17.15
N LEU A 210 6.84 -1.10 17.09
CA LEU A 210 7.35 -0.29 18.21
C LEU A 210 6.31 -0.07 19.32
N LYS A 211 5.04 0.06 18.93
CA LYS A 211 3.91 0.19 19.84
C LYS A 211 3.62 -1.17 20.47
N PRO A 212 3.43 -1.30 21.79
CA PRO A 212 3.03 -2.57 22.39
C PRO A 212 1.75 -3.13 21.74
N PRO A 213 1.59 -4.45 21.70
CA PRO A 213 0.38 -5.07 21.18
C PRO A 213 -0.85 -4.49 21.87
N SER A 214 -1.86 -4.14 21.08
CA SER A 214 -3.13 -3.69 21.63
C SER A 214 -3.72 -4.84 22.47
N PRO A 215 -4.17 -4.60 23.71
CA PRO A 215 -4.80 -5.66 24.49
C PRO A 215 -6.01 -6.20 23.72
N LEU A 216 -6.32 -7.49 23.86
CA LEU A 216 -7.61 -8.01 23.39
C LEU A 216 -8.70 -7.27 24.19
N GLY A 217 -9.29 -6.24 23.59
CA GLY A 217 -10.25 -5.38 24.26
C GLY A 217 -11.54 -6.14 24.50
N SER A 218 -12.04 -6.20 25.73
CA SER A 218 -13.38 -6.74 26.02
C SER A 218 -14.52 -5.82 25.57
N GLN A 219 -14.20 -4.70 24.90
CA GLN A 219 -15.11 -3.64 24.51
C GLN A 219 -15.14 -3.52 22.97
N PRO A 220 -16.27 -3.08 22.38
CA PRO A 220 -16.35 -2.78 20.96
C PRO A 220 -15.34 -1.69 20.55
N PHE A 221 -14.90 -1.72 19.30
CA PHE A 221 -14.07 -0.65 18.73
C PHE A 221 -14.78 0.71 18.79
N ALA A 222 -14.01 1.77 19.05
CA ALA A 222 -14.50 3.15 19.08
C ALA A 222 -14.72 3.72 17.67
N SER A 223 -13.99 3.24 16.67
CA SER A 223 -14.11 3.70 15.28
C SER A 223 -13.82 2.59 14.26
N LEU A 224 -14.25 2.81 13.01
CA LEU A 224 -13.93 1.92 11.88
C LEU A 224 -12.42 1.87 11.61
N SER A 225 -11.71 3.00 11.78
CA SER A 225 -10.25 3.06 11.64
C SER A 225 -9.54 2.24 12.70
N GLU A 226 -10.02 2.25 13.96
CA GLU A 226 -9.46 1.41 15.02
C GLU A 226 -9.64 -0.08 14.71
N ALA A 227 -10.82 -0.48 14.21
CA ALA A 227 -11.08 -1.85 13.80
C ALA A 227 -10.14 -2.29 12.67
N ARG A 228 -9.93 -1.44 11.65
CA ARG A 228 -8.99 -1.66 10.54
C ARG A 228 -7.55 -1.80 11.04
N ASP A 229 -7.08 -0.86 11.86
CA ASP A 229 -5.70 -0.85 12.34
C ASP A 229 -5.41 -2.09 13.20
N SER A 230 -6.36 -2.48 14.05
CA SER A 230 -6.28 -3.73 14.82
C SER A 230 -6.22 -4.98 13.94
N LEU A 231 -6.94 -5.00 12.81
CA LEU A 231 -6.87 -6.11 11.85
C LEU A 231 -5.48 -6.22 11.21
N TYR A 232 -4.89 -5.10 10.81
CA TYR A 232 -3.52 -5.06 10.29
C TYR A 232 -2.48 -5.49 11.34
N GLU A 233 -2.68 -5.20 12.63
CA GLU A 233 -1.83 -5.72 13.71
C GLU A 233 -1.89 -7.27 13.77
N ILE A 234 -3.08 -7.87 13.64
CA ILE A 234 -3.25 -9.34 13.63
C ILE A 234 -2.54 -9.96 12.41
N LEU A 235 -2.77 -9.40 11.22
CA LEU A 235 -2.17 -9.86 9.97
C LEU A 235 -0.64 -9.71 10.00
N GLY A 236 -0.12 -8.58 10.48
CA GLY A 236 1.32 -8.34 10.59
C GLY A 236 2.03 -9.35 11.50
N ASP A 237 1.45 -9.63 12.67
CA ASP A 237 1.93 -10.68 13.58
C ASP A 237 1.95 -12.07 12.98
N GLU A 238 1.00 -12.36 12.11
CA GLU A 238 0.90 -13.65 11.47
C GLU A 238 1.88 -13.74 10.29
N TYR A 239 1.80 -12.83 9.32
CA TYR A 239 2.50 -12.92 8.03
C TYR A 239 3.89 -12.31 7.99
N LEU A 240 4.20 -11.29 8.81
CA LEU A 240 5.45 -10.54 8.69
C LEU A 240 6.47 -10.85 9.79
N PHE A 241 6.03 -11.00 11.04
CA PHE A 241 6.96 -11.10 12.18
C PHE A 241 7.42 -12.53 12.50
N ARG A 242 6.74 -13.56 11.97
CA ARG A 242 7.02 -14.96 12.34
C ARG A 242 8.14 -15.63 11.52
N HIS A 243 8.64 -14.99 10.47
CA HIS A 243 9.72 -15.51 9.62
C HIS A 243 11.14 -15.08 10.08
N GLN A 244 11.29 -14.43 11.23
CA GLN A 244 12.61 -14.16 11.83
C GLN A 244 13.18 -15.42 12.50
N GLY A 245 13.71 -16.37 11.71
CA GLY A 245 14.63 -17.38 12.22
C GLY A 245 14.45 -18.78 11.62
N THR A 246 15.37 -19.16 10.74
CA THR A 246 15.78 -20.55 10.58
C THR A 246 16.25 -21.08 11.95
N SER A 247 15.66 -22.17 12.42
CA SER A 247 16.07 -22.92 13.61
C SER A 247 16.31 -22.12 14.89
N GLN A 248 15.26 -21.81 15.66
CA GLN A 248 15.31 -21.84 17.13
C GLN A 248 13.90 -21.60 17.71
N LYS A 249 13.44 -22.57 18.53
CA LYS A 249 12.33 -22.54 19.49
C LYS A 249 11.30 -21.40 19.31
N LYS A 250 10.06 -21.75 18.91
CA LYS A 250 8.86 -20.89 18.91
C LYS A 250 8.85 -19.95 20.13
N LYS A 251 9.36 -18.72 19.99
CA LYS A 251 9.15 -17.69 21.00
C LYS A 251 7.64 -17.40 21.02
N PRO A 252 7.00 -17.26 22.19
CA PRO A 252 5.60 -16.86 22.25
C PRO A 252 5.43 -15.56 21.47
N GLY A 253 4.35 -15.46 20.69
CA GLY A 253 4.05 -14.26 19.92
C GLY A 253 3.87 -13.04 20.84
N ARG A 254 3.88 -11.83 20.27
CA ARG A 254 3.70 -10.57 21.04
C ARG A 254 2.47 -10.58 21.95
N HIS A 255 1.44 -11.33 21.56
CA HIS A 255 0.15 -11.46 22.26
C HIS A 255 0.03 -12.75 23.11
N GLY A 256 1.15 -13.39 23.48
CA GLY A 256 1.14 -14.58 24.35
C GLY A 256 0.89 -15.90 23.62
N LYS A 257 0.08 -16.79 24.23
CA LYS A 257 -0.22 -18.15 23.71
C LYS A 257 -1.33 -18.21 22.65
N LEU A 258 -2.14 -17.16 22.52
CA LEU A 258 -3.27 -17.15 21.59
C LEU A 258 -2.77 -17.17 20.14
N SER A 259 -3.35 -18.05 19.34
CA SER A 259 -3.18 -18.13 17.89
C SER A 259 -3.78 -16.89 17.19
N ALA A 260 -3.36 -16.63 15.95
CA ALA A 260 -3.93 -15.53 15.19
C ALA A 260 -5.43 -15.72 14.91
N ILE A 261 -5.89 -16.96 14.73
CA ILE A 261 -7.31 -17.24 14.51
C ILE A 261 -8.15 -16.98 15.77
N GLU A 262 -7.63 -17.28 16.97
CA GLU A 262 -8.33 -16.94 18.23
C GLU A 262 -8.42 -15.42 18.43
N ARG A 263 -7.34 -14.69 18.11
CA ARG A 263 -7.36 -13.22 18.14
C ARG A 263 -8.34 -12.64 17.12
N PHE A 264 -8.39 -13.22 15.92
CA PHE A 264 -9.31 -12.81 14.88
C PHE A 264 -10.78 -13.10 15.25
N ASN A 265 -11.07 -14.22 15.91
CA ASN A 265 -12.41 -14.53 16.41
C ASN A 265 -12.87 -13.51 17.46
N HIS A 266 -11.96 -13.06 18.32
CA HIS A 266 -12.26 -11.98 19.27
C HIS A 266 -12.48 -10.64 18.55
N TRP A 267 -11.61 -10.31 17.59
CA TRP A 267 -11.73 -9.13 16.75
C TRP A 267 -13.06 -9.12 15.98
N SER A 268 -13.49 -10.25 15.43
CA SER A 268 -14.71 -10.34 14.60
C SER A 268 -15.97 -10.10 15.42
N LEU A 269 -16.01 -10.53 16.69
CA LEU A 269 -17.09 -10.19 17.61
C LEU A 269 -17.17 -8.68 17.88
N CYS A 270 -16.02 -8.06 18.16
CA CYS A 270 -15.95 -6.61 18.40
C CYS A 270 -16.30 -5.80 17.15
N ALA A 271 -15.84 -6.26 15.98
CA ALA A 271 -16.17 -5.65 14.69
C ALA A 271 -17.66 -5.80 14.36
N ALA A 272 -18.25 -6.98 14.55
CA ALA A 272 -19.68 -7.19 14.34
C ALA A 272 -20.53 -6.25 15.22
N ALA A 273 -20.18 -6.10 16.50
CA ALA A 273 -20.86 -5.16 17.41
C ALA A 273 -20.74 -3.69 16.96
N LEU A 274 -19.62 -3.29 16.35
CA LEU A 274 -19.48 -1.96 15.76
C LEU A 274 -20.34 -1.82 14.50
N LEU A 275 -20.29 -2.80 13.60
CA LEU A 275 -20.98 -2.77 12.30
C LEU A 275 -22.51 -2.74 12.47
N LEU A 276 -23.06 -3.46 13.46
CA LEU A 276 -24.49 -3.41 13.77
C LEU A 276 -25.01 -1.99 14.04
N LYS A 277 -24.19 -1.12 14.66
CA LYS A 277 -24.57 0.28 14.91
C LYS A 277 -24.73 1.08 13.61
N PHE A 278 -24.01 0.71 12.54
CA PHE A 278 -24.14 1.35 11.24
C PHE A 278 -25.35 0.82 10.48
N ASP A 279 -25.68 -0.47 10.66
CA ASP A 279 -26.89 -1.07 10.09
C ASP A 279 -28.14 -0.42 10.67
N ASP A 280 -28.20 -0.25 11.99
CA ASP A 280 -29.31 0.44 12.69
C ASP A 280 -29.48 1.91 12.26
N GLN A 281 -28.46 2.49 11.63
CA GLN A 281 -28.44 3.87 11.14
C GLN A 281 -28.65 3.98 9.63
N ASP A 282 -29.01 2.89 8.94
CA ASP A 282 -29.12 2.81 7.47
C ASP A 282 -27.82 3.22 6.74
N ARG A 283 -26.68 2.98 7.39
CA ARG A 283 -25.32 3.31 6.90
C ARG A 283 -24.52 2.07 6.49
N GLU A 284 -25.18 0.95 6.26
CA GLU A 284 -24.57 -0.32 5.86
C GLU A 284 -23.79 -0.25 4.53
N SER A 285 -24.16 0.70 3.66
CA SER A 285 -23.49 0.93 2.36
C SER A 285 -22.36 1.97 2.43
N THR A 286 -21.89 2.33 3.63
CA THR A 286 -20.77 3.27 3.77
C THR A 286 -19.46 2.58 3.36
N PRO A 287 -18.56 3.21 2.57
CA PRO A 287 -17.36 2.55 2.04
C PRO A 287 -16.50 1.81 3.08
N PRO A 288 -16.04 2.42 4.18
CA PRO A 288 -15.25 1.71 5.20
C PRO A 288 -16.01 0.57 5.90
N VAL A 289 -17.36 0.64 5.99
CA VAL A 289 -18.19 -0.47 6.50
C VAL A 289 -18.15 -1.65 5.52
N ILE A 290 -18.31 -1.40 4.23
CA ILE A 290 -18.21 -2.42 3.18
C ILE A 290 -16.82 -3.05 3.19
N VAL A 291 -15.75 -2.24 3.26
CA VAL A 291 -14.36 -2.74 3.32
C VAL A 291 -14.18 -3.67 4.51
N LEU A 292 -14.61 -3.29 5.71
CA LEU A 292 -14.49 -4.15 6.90
C LEU A 292 -15.32 -5.44 6.79
N ARG A 293 -16.52 -5.40 6.19
CA ARG A 293 -17.33 -6.60 5.94
C ARG A 293 -16.65 -7.57 4.98
N ILE A 294 -16.03 -7.03 3.92
CA ILE A 294 -15.23 -7.83 2.99
C ILE A 294 -14.05 -8.46 3.73
N TRP A 295 -13.26 -7.67 4.44
CA TRP A 295 -12.07 -8.16 5.14
C TRP A 295 -12.39 -9.16 6.25
N LEU A 296 -13.52 -9.04 6.93
CA LEU A 296 -13.98 -10.02 7.92
C LEU A 296 -14.11 -11.42 7.30
N LYS A 297 -14.54 -11.51 6.04
CA LYS A 297 -14.61 -12.78 5.31
C LYS A 297 -13.24 -13.24 4.85
N ILE A 298 -12.51 -12.36 4.17
CA ILE A 298 -11.25 -12.71 3.51
C ILE A 298 -10.15 -13.05 4.50
N VAL A 299 -9.98 -12.29 5.59
CA VAL A 299 -8.94 -12.58 6.60
C VAL A 299 -9.17 -13.92 7.27
N ARG A 300 -10.43 -14.29 7.54
CA ARG A 300 -10.74 -15.60 8.11
C ARG A 300 -10.22 -16.73 7.21
N ILE A 301 -10.52 -16.65 5.91
CA ILE A 301 -10.07 -17.62 4.90
C ILE A 301 -8.54 -17.65 4.86
N MET A 302 -7.89 -16.48 4.80
CA MET A 302 -6.43 -16.36 4.79
C MET A 302 -5.79 -17.05 6.00
N LEU A 303 -6.30 -16.78 7.21
CA LEU A 303 -5.77 -17.35 8.46
C LEU A 303 -6.01 -18.85 8.57
N GLU A 304 -7.18 -19.36 8.16
CA GLU A 304 -7.51 -20.79 8.22
C GLU A 304 -6.77 -21.61 7.16
N ALA A 305 -6.52 -21.02 5.98
CA ALA A 305 -5.74 -21.62 4.89
C ALA A 305 -4.22 -21.59 5.15
N LYS A 306 -3.75 -20.67 5.99
CA LYS A 306 -2.32 -20.50 6.22
C LYS A 306 -1.65 -21.76 6.77
N GLY A 307 -0.49 -22.09 6.21
CA GLY A 307 0.32 -23.25 6.61
C GLY A 307 -0.28 -24.58 6.18
N ARG A 308 -1.40 -24.57 5.44
CA ARG A 308 -1.92 -25.76 4.76
C ARG A 308 -1.37 -25.78 3.34
N ASN A 309 -0.72 -26.88 2.97
CA ASN A 309 -0.25 -27.12 1.60
C ASN A 309 -1.37 -27.74 0.75
N ASP A 310 -2.59 -27.23 0.91
CA ASP A 310 -3.78 -27.79 0.29
C ASP A 310 -4.71 -26.70 -0.26
N GLU A 311 -4.63 -26.47 -1.56
CA GLU A 311 -5.51 -25.55 -2.29
C GLU A 311 -6.98 -26.02 -2.29
N CYS A 312 -7.28 -27.27 -1.89
CA CYS A 312 -8.65 -27.75 -1.71
C CYS A 312 -9.35 -27.21 -0.47
N ILE A 313 -8.63 -26.52 0.43
CA ILE A 313 -9.29 -25.86 1.55
C ILE A 313 -10.25 -24.75 1.09
N PHE A 314 -9.94 -24.07 -0.03
CA PHE A 314 -10.69 -22.89 -0.46
C PHE A 314 -12.12 -23.20 -0.93
N ASP A 315 -12.38 -24.43 -1.35
CA ASP A 315 -13.71 -24.88 -1.80
C ASP A 315 -14.77 -24.81 -0.69
N ARG A 316 -14.34 -24.74 0.58
CA ARG A 316 -15.24 -24.60 1.73
C ARG A 316 -15.81 -23.20 1.91
N TYR A 317 -15.30 -22.22 1.15
CA TYR A 317 -15.61 -20.80 1.35
C TYR A 317 -16.22 -20.14 0.10
N SER A 318 -16.79 -20.93 -0.82
CA SER A 318 -17.38 -20.41 -2.05
C SER A 318 -18.47 -19.36 -1.81
N ASP A 319 -19.31 -19.58 -0.80
CA ASP A 319 -20.34 -18.61 -0.39
C ASP A 319 -19.73 -17.31 0.15
N ASP A 320 -18.69 -17.41 0.97
CA ASP A 320 -17.98 -16.23 1.50
C ASP A 320 -17.26 -15.46 0.39
N PHE A 321 -16.67 -16.15 -0.59
CA PHE A 321 -16.10 -15.53 -1.77
C PHE A 321 -17.16 -14.83 -2.61
N SER A 322 -18.33 -15.45 -2.85
CA SER A 322 -19.42 -14.82 -3.58
C SER A 322 -19.91 -13.57 -2.87
N ALA A 323 -20.12 -13.64 -1.55
CA ALA A 323 -20.55 -12.49 -0.75
C ALA A 323 -19.51 -11.35 -0.75
N ALA A 324 -18.21 -11.66 -0.78
CA ALA A 324 -17.17 -10.65 -0.92
C ALA A 324 -17.24 -9.93 -2.29
N VAL A 325 -17.55 -10.66 -3.37
CA VAL A 325 -17.75 -10.08 -4.71
C VAL A 325 -19.03 -9.24 -4.78
N ASP A 326 -20.09 -9.64 -4.10
CA ASP A 326 -21.32 -8.86 -3.99
C ASP A 326 -21.06 -7.51 -3.30
N LEU A 327 -20.37 -7.53 -2.17
CA LEU A 327 -19.97 -6.31 -1.44
C LEU A 327 -19.03 -5.42 -2.26
N ALA A 328 -18.06 -6.00 -2.97
CA ALA A 328 -17.19 -5.25 -3.87
C ALA A 328 -17.96 -4.61 -5.05
N SER A 329 -19.03 -5.26 -5.51
CA SER A 329 -19.90 -4.71 -6.56
C SER A 329 -20.68 -3.49 -6.06
N ILE A 330 -21.10 -3.48 -4.79
CA ILE A 330 -21.68 -2.30 -4.12
C ILE A 330 -20.62 -1.20 -4.01
N MET A 331 -19.40 -1.51 -3.55
CA MET A 331 -18.31 -0.54 -3.48
C MET A 331 -18.05 0.14 -4.84
N TYR A 332 -18.04 -0.64 -5.91
CA TYR A 332 -17.88 -0.12 -7.27
C TYR A 332 -19.00 0.86 -7.67
N SER A 333 -20.25 0.58 -7.29
CA SER A 333 -21.40 1.44 -7.63
C SER A 333 -21.38 2.79 -6.89
N LEU A 334 -20.76 2.85 -5.71
CA LEU A 334 -20.58 4.07 -4.92
C LEU A 334 -19.57 5.06 -5.53
N LYS A 335 -18.81 4.65 -6.56
CA LYS A 335 -17.82 5.49 -7.25
C LYS A 335 -16.80 6.14 -6.29
N THR A 336 -16.34 5.39 -5.29
CA THR A 336 -15.30 5.89 -4.35
C THR A 336 -13.96 6.06 -5.08
N SER A 337 -13.00 6.75 -4.43
CA SER A 337 -11.71 7.09 -5.06
C SER A 337 -11.07 5.87 -5.73
N SER A 338 -10.50 6.11 -6.90
CA SER A 338 -9.80 5.10 -7.66
C SER A 338 -8.29 5.14 -7.49
N PHE A 339 -7.79 5.97 -6.57
CA PHE A 339 -6.37 6.14 -6.29
C PHE A 339 -6.15 6.26 -4.78
N THR A 340 -5.92 5.14 -4.11
CA THR A 340 -5.79 5.08 -2.64
C THR A 340 -4.47 4.45 -2.22
N ALA A 341 -3.96 4.85 -1.06
CA ALA A 341 -2.82 4.19 -0.43
C ALA A 341 -3.20 2.95 0.39
N ASP A 342 -4.47 2.77 0.74
CA ASP A 342 -4.95 1.62 1.51
C ASP A 342 -5.41 0.48 0.59
N THR A 343 -5.60 -0.71 1.14
CA THR A 343 -6.13 -1.86 0.39
C THR A 343 -7.64 -1.95 0.55
N SER A 344 -8.37 -1.76 -0.55
CA SER A 344 -9.85 -1.80 -0.57
C SER A 344 -10.30 -3.07 -1.28
N ILE A 345 -10.79 -3.00 -2.53
CA ILE A 345 -11.43 -4.13 -3.20
C ILE A 345 -10.52 -4.85 -4.21
N VAL A 346 -9.46 -4.23 -4.71
CA VAL A 346 -8.67 -4.80 -5.82
C VAL A 346 -7.93 -6.06 -5.37
N ALA A 347 -7.24 -6.00 -4.23
CA ALA A 347 -6.51 -7.15 -3.69
C ALA A 347 -7.45 -8.32 -3.37
N VAL A 348 -8.65 -8.01 -2.87
CA VAL A 348 -9.66 -8.99 -2.53
C VAL A 348 -10.21 -9.67 -3.77
N LEU A 349 -10.59 -8.91 -4.80
CA LEU A 349 -11.12 -9.47 -6.04
C LEU A 349 -10.08 -10.35 -6.74
N TYR A 350 -8.81 -9.93 -6.72
CA TYR A 350 -7.71 -10.77 -7.16
C TYR A 350 -7.63 -12.07 -6.36
N TYR A 351 -7.65 -11.98 -5.02
CA TYR A 351 -7.58 -13.15 -4.14
C TYR A 351 -8.75 -14.11 -4.36
N VAL A 352 -9.98 -13.60 -4.51
CA VAL A 352 -11.17 -14.38 -4.87
C VAL A 352 -10.94 -15.08 -6.19
N ALA A 353 -10.54 -14.36 -7.24
CA ALA A 353 -10.33 -14.94 -8.55
C ALA A 353 -9.17 -15.94 -8.58
N ALA A 354 -8.15 -15.78 -7.75
CA ALA A 354 -7.02 -16.70 -7.67
C ALA A 354 -7.32 -17.96 -6.82
N LYS A 355 -8.17 -17.86 -5.78
CA LYS A 355 -8.35 -18.92 -4.78
C LYS A 355 -9.72 -19.60 -4.75
N CYS A 356 -10.79 -18.92 -5.11
CA CYS A 356 -12.08 -19.56 -5.33
C CYS A 356 -12.02 -20.37 -6.63
N ARG A 357 -12.51 -21.60 -6.68
CA ARG A 357 -12.56 -22.41 -7.92
C ARG A 357 -13.96 -22.46 -8.53
N HIS A 358 -14.93 -21.71 -7.96
CA HIS A 358 -16.29 -21.63 -8.49
C HIS A 358 -16.29 -20.79 -9.77
N PRO A 359 -16.66 -21.34 -10.94
CA PRO A 359 -16.44 -20.69 -12.23
C PRO A 359 -17.15 -19.34 -12.36
N THR A 360 -18.39 -19.23 -11.87
CA THR A 360 -19.17 -17.97 -11.89
C THR A 360 -18.55 -16.89 -11.01
N THR A 361 -18.22 -17.21 -9.76
CA THR A 361 -17.66 -16.25 -8.79
C THR A 361 -16.33 -15.68 -9.27
N ARG A 362 -15.44 -16.52 -9.81
CA ARG A 362 -14.15 -16.07 -10.36
C ARG A 362 -14.32 -15.11 -11.54
N ARG A 363 -15.17 -15.48 -12.51
CA ARG A 363 -15.46 -14.65 -13.69
C ARG A 363 -16.10 -13.32 -13.30
N ARG A 364 -17.00 -13.31 -12.29
CA ARG A 364 -17.56 -12.08 -11.72
C ARG A 364 -16.48 -11.18 -11.10
N ALA A 365 -15.56 -11.76 -10.34
CA ALA A 365 -14.46 -11.01 -9.73
C ALA A 365 -13.52 -10.39 -10.79
N ILE A 366 -13.15 -11.16 -11.82
CA ILE A 366 -12.34 -10.68 -12.95
C ILE A 366 -13.05 -9.56 -13.72
N ALA A 367 -14.32 -9.77 -14.09
CA ALA A 367 -15.10 -8.77 -14.80
C ALA A 367 -15.23 -7.46 -14.01
N LEU A 368 -15.29 -7.54 -12.67
CA LEU A 368 -15.32 -6.35 -11.82
C LEU A 368 -13.96 -5.65 -11.78
N LEU A 369 -12.84 -6.38 -11.72
CA LEU A 369 -11.49 -5.82 -11.82
C LEU A 369 -11.27 -5.07 -13.14
N GLU A 370 -11.74 -5.64 -14.26
CA GLU A 370 -11.62 -5.02 -15.59
C GLU A 370 -12.43 -3.73 -15.72
N ARG A 371 -13.59 -3.65 -15.06
CA ARG A 371 -14.50 -2.50 -15.12
C ARG A 371 -14.16 -1.40 -14.11
N CYS A 372 -13.30 -1.68 -13.14
CA CYS A 372 -13.00 -0.79 -12.04
C CYS A 372 -11.56 -0.27 -12.17
N PRO A 373 -11.27 0.77 -12.97
CA PRO A 373 -9.91 1.28 -13.17
C PRO A 373 -9.40 1.92 -11.87
N ARG A 374 -8.66 1.15 -11.07
CA ARG A 374 -8.21 1.52 -9.72
C ARG A 374 -6.74 1.24 -9.51
N GLN A 375 -6.13 2.11 -8.71
CA GLN A 375 -4.80 1.97 -8.14
C GLN A 375 -4.94 2.00 -6.61
N GLU A 376 -4.77 0.84 -5.96
CA GLU A 376 -4.86 0.65 -4.50
C GLU A 376 -3.49 0.18 -3.98
N GLY A 377 -2.65 1.13 -3.58
CA GLY A 377 -1.26 0.87 -3.23
C GLY A 377 -0.49 0.16 -4.35
N ILE A 378 0.00 -1.06 -4.09
CA ILE A 378 0.68 -1.90 -5.10
C ILE A 378 -0.28 -2.47 -6.16
N TRP A 379 -1.58 -2.48 -5.87
CA TRP A 379 -2.58 -3.13 -6.70
C TRP A 379 -3.06 -2.20 -7.81
N ASN A 380 -2.92 -2.67 -9.05
CA ASN A 380 -3.58 -2.08 -10.21
C ASN A 380 -4.65 -3.05 -10.70
N SER A 381 -5.89 -2.60 -10.84
CA SER A 381 -7.01 -3.48 -11.15
C SER A 381 -6.90 -4.17 -12.51
N ALA A 382 -6.45 -3.45 -13.54
CA ALA A 382 -6.26 -4.03 -14.87
C ALA A 382 -5.18 -5.11 -14.86
N THR A 383 -4.09 -4.88 -14.12
CA THR A 383 -3.02 -5.88 -14.02
C THR A 383 -3.41 -7.06 -13.13
N ALA A 384 -4.17 -6.82 -12.06
CA ALA A 384 -4.76 -7.87 -11.25
C ALA A 384 -5.73 -8.75 -12.06
N ALA A 385 -6.57 -8.15 -12.92
CA ALA A 385 -7.46 -8.88 -13.83
C ALA A 385 -6.67 -9.81 -14.76
N ARG A 386 -5.64 -9.30 -15.45
CA ARG A 386 -4.82 -10.12 -16.37
C ARG A 386 -4.19 -11.31 -15.66
N LEU A 387 -3.62 -11.11 -14.46
CA LEU A 387 -3.01 -12.19 -13.71
C LEU A 387 -4.05 -13.22 -13.22
N ALA A 388 -5.22 -12.74 -12.77
CA ALA A 388 -6.30 -13.61 -12.36
C ALA A 388 -6.86 -14.43 -13.53
N THR A 389 -7.06 -13.82 -14.70
CA THR A 389 -7.47 -14.52 -15.93
C THR A 389 -6.47 -15.60 -16.30
N TYR A 390 -5.18 -15.27 -16.29
CA TYR A 390 -4.13 -16.25 -16.55
C TYR A 390 -4.21 -17.45 -15.59
N ILE A 391 -4.37 -17.21 -14.29
CA ILE A 391 -4.52 -18.30 -13.30
C ILE A 391 -5.73 -19.17 -13.61
N VAL A 392 -6.88 -18.56 -13.89
CA VAL A 392 -8.12 -19.29 -14.22
C VAL A 392 -7.90 -20.17 -15.46
N GLU A 393 -7.34 -19.60 -16.52
CA GLU A 393 -7.10 -20.31 -17.78
C GLU A 393 -6.17 -21.51 -17.59
N GLN A 394 -5.08 -21.36 -16.83
CA GLN A 394 -4.16 -22.46 -16.56
C GLN A 394 -4.81 -23.57 -15.73
N GLU A 395 -5.57 -23.23 -14.69
CA GLU A 395 -6.25 -24.22 -13.86
C GLU A 395 -7.35 -24.97 -14.64
N GLU A 396 -8.12 -24.26 -15.48
CA GLU A 396 -9.20 -24.84 -16.29
C GLU A 396 -8.64 -25.67 -17.47
N GLU A 397 -7.55 -25.24 -18.11
CA GLU A 397 -6.85 -26.02 -19.14
C GLU A 397 -6.29 -27.32 -18.55
N ALA A 398 -5.61 -27.24 -17.39
CA ALA A 398 -5.05 -28.39 -16.70
C ALA A 398 -6.11 -29.35 -16.16
N ALA A 399 -7.35 -28.89 -15.94
CA ALA A 399 -8.47 -29.77 -15.59
C ALA A 399 -8.85 -30.72 -16.74
N GLY A 400 -8.59 -30.34 -18.00
CA GLY A 400 -8.86 -31.16 -19.18
C GLY A 400 -10.34 -31.42 -19.47
N GLN A 401 -11.24 -30.68 -18.81
CA GLN A 401 -12.70 -30.80 -18.94
C GLN A 401 -13.39 -29.45 -18.68
N PRO A 402 -14.64 -29.25 -19.15
CA PRO A 402 -15.42 -28.08 -18.76
C PRO A 402 -15.62 -28.01 -17.25
N VAL A 403 -15.44 -26.82 -16.67
CA VAL A 403 -15.55 -26.56 -15.22
C VAL A 403 -16.92 -25.95 -14.91
N TYR A 404 -17.75 -26.68 -14.16
CA TYR A 404 -19.06 -26.21 -13.70
C TYR A 404 -19.08 -25.95 -12.19
N THR A 405 -18.21 -26.62 -11.45
CA THR A 405 -18.06 -26.53 -9.99
C THR A 405 -16.59 -26.57 -9.60
N GLU A 406 -16.28 -26.25 -8.35
CA GLU A 406 -14.94 -26.32 -7.76
C GLU A 406 -14.35 -27.74 -7.85
N ALA A 407 -15.21 -28.76 -7.80
CA ALA A 407 -14.82 -30.16 -7.84
C ALA A 407 -14.23 -30.58 -9.21
N ASP A 408 -14.57 -29.85 -10.28
CA ASP A 408 -14.10 -30.15 -11.63
C ASP A 408 -12.65 -29.72 -11.85
N VAL A 409 -12.09 -28.87 -10.96
CA VAL A 409 -10.68 -28.48 -10.95
C VAL A 409 -9.91 -29.41 -10.00
N PRO A 410 -9.21 -30.45 -10.50
CA PRO A 410 -8.53 -31.42 -9.64
C PRO A 410 -7.36 -30.78 -8.87
N ARG A 411 -7.00 -31.37 -7.72
CA ARG A 411 -5.92 -30.86 -6.85
C ARG A 411 -4.61 -30.56 -7.60
N ALA A 412 -4.26 -31.40 -8.58
CA ALA A 412 -3.03 -31.25 -9.37
C ALA A 412 -3.07 -30.08 -10.38
N ALA A 413 -4.27 -29.65 -10.79
CA ALA A 413 -4.45 -28.51 -11.69
C ALA A 413 -4.43 -27.17 -10.93
N ARG A 414 -4.57 -27.18 -9.59
CA ARG A 414 -4.70 -25.97 -8.78
C ARG A 414 -3.36 -25.29 -8.56
N MET A 415 -3.26 -24.04 -8.98
CA MET A 415 -2.08 -23.22 -8.82
C MET A 415 -1.91 -22.78 -7.36
N SER A 416 -0.72 -23.01 -6.82
CA SER A 416 -0.31 -22.51 -5.52
C SER A 416 0.35 -21.13 -5.65
N GLY A 417 0.53 -20.42 -4.54
CA GLY A 417 1.24 -19.12 -4.54
C GLY A 417 2.67 -19.20 -5.09
N TRP A 418 3.33 -20.36 -4.93
CA TRP A 418 4.70 -20.63 -5.37
C TRP A 418 4.83 -20.64 -6.90
N ASP A 419 3.78 -21.05 -7.61
CA ASP A 419 3.80 -21.23 -9.08
C ASP A 419 3.78 -19.88 -9.84
N LEU A 420 3.44 -18.78 -9.16
CA LEU A 420 3.32 -17.44 -9.75
C LEU A 420 4.62 -16.63 -9.76
N ARG A 421 5.68 -17.08 -9.07
CA ARG A 421 6.93 -16.32 -8.91
C ARG A 421 7.73 -16.14 -10.20
N GLY A 422 7.65 -17.10 -11.13
CA GLY A 422 8.35 -17.03 -12.42
C GLY A 422 7.58 -16.25 -13.49
N GLN A 423 6.25 -16.27 -13.44
CA GLN A 423 5.38 -15.73 -14.50
C GLN A 423 4.90 -14.30 -14.24
N SER A 424 4.90 -13.88 -12.96
CA SER A 424 4.60 -12.49 -12.56
C SER A 424 5.69 -11.47 -12.95
N GLN A 425 6.84 -11.88 -13.49
CA GLN A 425 7.76 -10.93 -14.15
C GLN A 425 7.44 -10.78 -15.65
N GLY A 426 7.07 -11.88 -16.33
CA GLY A 426 6.76 -11.89 -17.76
C GLY A 426 5.47 -11.14 -18.12
N VAL A 427 4.37 -11.42 -17.40
CA VAL A 427 3.04 -10.79 -17.63
C VAL A 427 3.05 -9.28 -17.30
N PHE A 428 3.99 -8.84 -16.47
CA PHE A 428 4.11 -7.44 -16.02
C PHE A 428 5.07 -6.63 -16.89
N ASN A 429 6.09 -7.25 -17.50
CA ASN A 429 6.92 -6.60 -18.52
C ASN A 429 6.12 -6.22 -19.78
N PHE A 430 4.99 -6.90 -20.05
CA PHE A 430 4.05 -6.50 -21.10
C PHE A 430 3.49 -5.09 -20.90
N GLN A 431 3.41 -4.59 -19.67
CA GLN A 431 2.89 -3.25 -19.37
C GLN A 431 3.80 -2.12 -19.89
N VAL A 432 5.11 -2.38 -20.05
CA VAL A 432 6.05 -1.40 -20.62
C VAL A 432 6.07 -1.46 -22.16
N GLN A 433 5.77 -2.60 -22.75
CA GLN A 433 5.79 -2.77 -24.21
C GLN A 433 4.44 -2.47 -24.88
N SER A 434 3.31 -2.76 -24.25
CA SER A 434 1.98 -2.53 -24.86
C SER A 434 1.48 -1.09 -24.77
N GLU A 435 2.04 -0.26 -23.87
CA GLU A 435 1.75 1.18 -23.82
C GLU A 435 2.68 2.01 -24.73
N GLY A 436 3.54 1.34 -25.51
CA GLY A 436 4.59 1.99 -26.32
C GLY A 436 4.82 1.32 -27.66
N THR A 437 3.79 1.23 -28.50
CA THR A 437 4.00 1.01 -29.93
C THR A 437 3.12 1.95 -30.74
N GLU A 438 3.60 3.17 -30.93
CA GLU A 438 3.65 3.77 -32.27
C GLU A 438 4.76 4.86 -32.33
N SER A 439 5.74 4.58 -33.19
CA SER A 439 6.79 5.46 -33.72
C SER A 439 8.11 5.67 -32.93
N THR A 440 9.14 5.20 -33.63
CA THR A 440 10.54 5.67 -33.75
C THR A 440 11.56 5.46 -32.62
N CYS A 441 12.35 4.41 -32.85
CA CYS A 441 13.74 4.19 -32.43
C CYS A 441 14.56 5.47 -32.19
N SER A 442 15.03 5.67 -30.95
CA SER A 442 16.39 6.13 -30.61
C SER A 442 16.57 6.23 -29.09
N SER A 443 17.65 5.61 -28.60
CA SER A 443 18.30 5.85 -27.30
C SER A 443 17.62 5.34 -26.02
N LYS A 444 17.65 4.01 -25.82
CA LYS A 444 17.66 3.43 -24.46
C LYS A 444 18.95 3.86 -23.75
N LYS A 445 18.86 4.82 -22.83
CA LYS A 445 19.79 4.88 -21.69
C LYS A 445 19.17 4.08 -20.57
N ASP A 446 19.70 2.88 -20.35
CA ASP A 446 19.43 2.07 -19.16
C ASP A 446 19.68 2.91 -17.90
N LEU A 447 18.61 3.34 -17.25
CA LEU A 447 18.66 3.78 -15.86
C LEU A 447 18.62 2.52 -15.01
N GLY A 448 19.81 2.02 -14.65
CA GLY A 448 19.94 1.00 -13.61
C GLY A 448 19.23 1.42 -12.31
N PRO A 449 18.94 0.46 -11.40
CA PRO A 449 18.17 0.73 -10.19
C PRO A 449 18.81 1.85 -9.37
N ARG A 450 18.12 3.00 -9.28
CA ARG A 450 18.55 4.14 -8.46
C ARG A 450 18.28 3.79 -7.00
N ARG A 451 19.32 3.36 -6.27
CA ARG A 451 19.21 2.90 -4.88
C ARG A 451 19.38 4.06 -3.90
N ILE A 452 18.67 3.98 -2.76
CA ILE A 452 18.97 4.77 -1.57
C ILE A 452 20.24 4.21 -0.93
N SER A 453 21.21 5.08 -0.63
CA SER A 453 22.44 4.70 0.07
C SER A 453 22.18 4.52 1.57
N MET A 454 22.74 3.48 2.18
CA MET A 454 22.64 3.24 3.63
C MET A 454 23.43 4.29 4.41
N PRO A 455 22.97 4.70 5.61
CA PRO A 455 23.80 5.48 6.53
C PRO A 455 25.03 4.66 6.96
N PRO A 456 26.20 5.29 7.18
CA PRO A 456 27.38 4.59 7.68
C PRO A 456 27.14 4.02 9.08
N ARG A 457 27.64 2.80 9.35
CA ARG A 457 27.56 2.16 10.66
C ARG A 457 28.24 3.04 11.73
N VAL A 458 27.65 3.05 12.92
CA VAL A 458 28.32 3.59 14.10
C VAL A 458 29.40 2.57 14.49
N GLU A 459 30.67 2.95 14.35
CA GLU A 459 31.80 2.19 14.89
C GLU A 459 31.87 2.31 16.41
#